data_AF-A0A544UA15-F1
#
_entry.id   AF-A0A544UA15-F1
#
_cell.length_a   1.000
_cell.length_b   1.000
_cell.length_c   1.000
_cell.angle_alpha   90.00
_cell.angle_beta   90.00
_cell.angle_gamma   90.00
#
_symmetry.space_group_name_H-M   'P 1'
#
loop_
_entity.id
_entity.type
_entity.pdbx_description
1 polymer ?
#
loop_
_entity_poly.entity_id
_entity_poly.type
_entity_poly.pdbx_seq_one_letter_code
_entity_poly.pdbx_strand_id
1 'polypeptide(L)'
;MSFIGWAILIFSIVCYLPFFIWLSGRYLNNGDQSKRKNNYWLLLMLTGLLNSLNTFLFKIQDTYFLAVTVIFILLFSLYMFSTVRRDKRKESFR
;
A
#
# COMPACT_ATOMS: atom_id res chain seq x y z
N MET A 1 -16.15 18.92 4.80
CA MET A 1 -14.71 18.59 4.85
C MET A 1 -13.90 19.87 4.89
N SER A 2 -12.92 19.99 5.78
CA SER A 2 -12.03 21.16 5.84
C SER A 2 -11.11 21.22 4.61
N PHE A 3 -10.55 22.41 4.32
CA PHE A 3 -9.57 22.61 3.23
C PHE A 3 -8.40 21.61 3.28
N ILE A 4 -7.92 21.32 4.49
CA ILE A 4 -6.86 20.33 4.73
C ILE A 4 -7.29 18.92 4.28
N GLY A 5 -8.54 18.54 4.53
CA GLY A 5 -9.09 17.25 4.07
C GLY A 5 -9.08 17.14 2.54
N TRP A 6 -9.45 18.20 1.83
CA TRP A 6 -9.40 18.24 0.37
C TRP A 6 -7.98 18.16 -0.18
N ALA A 7 -7.03 18.88 0.42
CA ALA A 7 -5.63 18.84 0.01
C ALA A 7 -5.03 17.43 0.14
N ILE A 8 -5.31 16.73 1.24
CA ILE A 8 -4.86 15.34 1.46
C ILE A 8 -5.47 14.41 0.42
N LEU A 9 -6.76 14.58 0.10
CA LEU A 9 -7.49 13.75 -0.85
C LEU A 9 -6.94 13.93 -2.27
N ILE A 10 -6.72 15.18 -2.69
CA ILE A 10 -6.11 15.51 -3.99
C ILE A 10 -4.69 14.95 -4.09
N PHE A 11 -3.85 15.16 -3.08
CA PHE A 11 -2.49 14.60 -3.06
C PHE A 11 -2.50 13.07 -3.16
N SER A 12 -3.42 12.42 -2.45
CA SER A 12 -3.56 10.96 -2.47
C SER A 12 -3.94 10.45 -3.86
N ILE A 13 -4.89 11.10 -4.53
CA ILE A 13 -5.34 10.68 -5.86
C ILE A 13 -4.30 11.01 -6.93
N VAL A 14 -3.74 12.21 -6.92
CA VAL A 14 -2.90 12.72 -8.02
C VAL A 14 -1.46 12.25 -7.90
N CYS A 15 -0.90 12.22 -6.69
CA CYS A 15 0.52 11.90 -6.50
C CYS A 15 0.70 10.46 -6.01
N TYR A 16 -0.02 10.09 -4.95
CA TYR A 16 0.24 8.82 -4.27
C TYR A 16 -0.26 7.61 -5.06
N LEU A 17 -1.46 7.69 -5.63
CA LEU A 17 -2.06 6.56 -6.33
C LEU A 17 -1.26 6.16 -7.59
N PRO A 18 -0.80 7.09 -8.46
CA PRO A 18 0.10 6.74 -9.57
C PRO A 18 1.43 6.14 -9.10
N PHE A 19 2.02 6.71 -8.04
CA PHE A 19 3.24 6.17 -7.44
C PHE A 19 3.04 4.73 -6.95
N PHE A 20 1.94 4.47 -6.25
CA PHE A 20 1.61 3.15 -5.72
C PHE A 20 1.39 2.12 -6.83
N ILE A 21 0.70 2.49 -7.92
CA ILE A 21 0.50 1.63 -9.09
C ILE A 21 1.84 1.29 -9.73
N TRP A 22 2.68 2.30 -9.98
CA TRP A 22 4.02 2.10 -10.55
C TRP A 22 4.88 1.18 -9.67
N LEU A 23 4.86 1.41 -8.36
CA LEU A 23 5.61 0.62 -7.40
C LEU A 23 5.13 -0.83 -7.36
N SER A 24 3.81 -1.05 -7.36
CA SER A 24 3.20 -2.38 -7.39
C SER A 24 3.60 -3.14 -8.65
N GLY A 25 3.55 -2.49 -9.82
CA GLY A 25 4.01 -3.07 -11.08
C GLY A 25 5.48 -3.48 -11.04
N ARG A 26 6.35 -2.62 -10.50
CA ARG A 26 7.78 -2.93 -10.35
C ARG A 26 8.04 -4.06 -9.36
N TYR A 27 7.30 -4.10 -8.26
CA TYR A 27 7.40 -5.15 -7.25
C TYR A 27 7.02 -6.52 -7.81
N LEU A 28 5.94 -6.58 -8.58
CA LEU A 28 5.44 -7.83 -9.17
C LEU A 28 6.28 -8.34 -10.34
N ASN A 29 6.89 -7.45 -11.12
CA ASN A 29 7.63 -7.84 -12.32
C ASN A 29 9.06 -8.35 -12.03
N ASN A 30 9.69 -7.86 -10.96
CA ASN A 30 11.07 -8.21 -10.62
C ASN A 30 11.13 -9.33 -9.55
N GLY A 31 12.14 -10.21 -9.63
CA GLY A 31 12.42 -11.24 -8.62
C GLY A 31 11.54 -12.50 -8.69
N ASP A 32 11.43 -13.23 -7.57
CA ASP A 32 10.60 -14.44 -7.47
C ASP A 32 9.11 -14.09 -7.51
N GLN A 33 8.55 -14.15 -8.72
CA GLN A 33 7.19 -13.71 -9.04
C GLN A 33 6.12 -14.45 -8.22
N SER A 34 6.36 -15.73 -7.87
CA SER A 34 5.38 -16.56 -7.15
C SER A 34 5.15 -16.04 -5.72
N LYS A 35 6.23 -15.82 -4.98
CA LYS A 35 6.20 -15.35 -3.59
C LYS A 35 5.69 -13.92 -3.47
N ARG A 36 6.11 -13.04 -4.41
CA ARG A 36 5.70 -11.63 -4.42
C ARG A 36 4.23 -11.46 -4.77
N LYS A 37 3.74 -12.21 -5.75
CA LYS A 37 2.32 -12.23 -6.10
C LYS A 37 1.49 -12.70 -4.92
N ASN A 38 1.92 -13.76 -4.21
CA ASN A 38 1.23 -14.22 -3.00
C ASN A 38 1.20 -13.16 -1.90
N ASN A 39 2.34 -12.50 -1.62
CA ASN A 39 2.40 -11.43 -0.63
C ASN A 39 1.52 -10.22 -1.00
N TYR A 40 1.46 -9.87 -2.29
CA TYR A 40 0.60 -8.79 -2.78
C TYR A 40 -0.89 -9.14 -2.66
N TRP A 41 -1.27 -10.39 -2.94
CA TRP A 41 -2.63 -10.87 -2.70
C TRP A 41 -3.00 -10.87 -1.22
N LEU A 42 -2.08 -11.29 -0.34
CA LEU A 42 -2.27 -11.23 1.10
C LEU A 42 -2.50 -9.79 1.60
N LEU A 43 -1.75 -8.82 1.06
CA LEU A 43 -1.98 -7.39 1.33
C LEU A 43 -3.43 -7.01 1.00
N LEU A 44 -3.88 -7.28 -0.24
CA LEU A 44 -5.21 -6.89 -0.71
C LEU A 44 -6.31 -7.52 0.15
N MET A 45 -6.15 -8.81 0.47
CA MET A 45 -7.05 -9.55 1.35
C MET A 45 -7.09 -8.94 2.75
N LEU A 46 -5.92 -8.61 3.33
CA LEU A 46 -5.84 -7.98 4.66
C LEU A 46 -6.50 -6.61 4.69
N THR A 47 -6.31 -5.79 3.65
CA THR A 47 -6.96 -4.47 3.56
C THR A 47 -8.48 -4.62 3.50
N GLY A 48 -8.99 -5.56 2.70
CA GLY A 48 -10.42 -5.87 2.66
C GLY A 48 -10.96 -6.41 3.98
N LEU A 49 -10.21 -7.32 4.62
CA LEU A 49 -10.55 -7.90 5.91
C LEU A 49 -10.61 -6.84 7.01
N LEU A 50 -9.63 -5.92 7.07
CA LEU A 50 -9.61 -4.81 8.02
C LEU A 50 -10.86 -3.92 7.87
N ASN A 51 -11.27 -3.63 6.64
CA ASN A 51 -12.48 -2.86 6.37
C ASN A 51 -13.75 -3.59 6.85
N SER A 52 -13.85 -4.88 6.56
CA SER A 52 -14.97 -5.70 7.04
C SER A 52 -14.99 -5.80 8.57
N LEU A 53 -13.84 -6.06 9.21
CA LEU A 53 -13.72 -6.14 10.67
C LEU A 53 -14.12 -4.83 11.34
N ASN A 54 -13.72 -3.68 10.78
CA ASN A 54 -14.15 -2.40 11.33
C ASN A 54 -15.66 -2.18 11.19
N THR A 55 -16.23 -2.53 10.04
CA THR A 55 -17.66 -2.36 9.76
C THR A 55 -18.52 -3.22 10.69
N PHE A 56 -18.14 -4.48 10.92
CA PHE A 56 -18.97 -5.43 11.65
C PHE A 56 -18.65 -5.52 13.15
N LEU A 57 -17.38 -5.47 13.55
CA LEU A 57 -16.95 -5.78 14.92
C LEU A 57 -16.54 -4.54 15.71
N PHE A 58 -15.60 -3.74 15.19
CA PHE A 58 -14.97 -2.70 15.99
C PHE A 58 -15.73 -1.37 15.98
N LYS A 59 -16.46 -1.06 14.90
CA LYS A 59 -17.21 0.18 14.70
C LYS A 59 -16.40 1.43 15.09
N ILE A 60 -15.11 1.43 14.76
CA ILE A 60 -14.23 2.55 15.05
C ILE A 60 -14.70 3.73 14.20
N GLN A 61 -14.73 4.91 14.80
CA GLN A 61 -15.08 6.13 14.09
C GLN A 61 -14.20 6.30 12.84
N ASP A 62 -14.85 6.61 11.71
CA ASP A 62 -14.26 6.56 10.37
C ASP A 62 -12.94 7.32 10.24
N THR A 63 -12.80 8.45 10.95
CA THR A 63 -11.58 9.27 10.94
C THR A 63 -10.36 8.48 11.43
N TYR A 64 -10.48 7.72 12.52
CA TYR A 64 -9.37 6.94 13.07
C TYR A 64 -9.11 5.69 12.22
N PHE A 65 -10.18 5.06 11.72
CA PHE A 65 -10.05 3.89 10.85
C PHE A 65 -9.35 4.24 9.51
N LEU A 66 -9.68 5.40 8.94
CA LEU A 66 -9.02 5.92 7.75
C LEU A 66 -7.53 6.17 8.01
N ALA A 67 -7.18 6.76 9.17
CA ALA A 67 -5.77 6.95 9.53
C ALA A 67 -5.00 5.62 9.64
N VAL A 68 -5.58 4.61 10.28
CA VAL A 68 -4.99 3.26 10.37
C VAL A 68 -4.79 2.65 8.99
N THR A 69 -5.80 2.77 8.12
CA THR A 69 -5.74 2.24 6.75
C THR A 69 -4.63 2.91 5.94
N VAL A 70 -4.51 4.24 6.03
CA VAL A 70 -3.44 5.01 5.35
C VAL A 70 -2.06 4.58 5.84
N ILE A 71 -1.87 4.45 7.16
CA ILE A 71 -0.60 4.00 7.74
C ILE A 71 -0.23 2.60 7.25
N PHE A 72 -1.21 1.68 7.21
CA PHE A 72 -1.01 0.32 6.72
C PHE A 72 -0.54 0.30 5.26
N ILE A 73 -1.18 1.08 4.38
CA ILE A 73 -0.81 1.16 2.96
C ILE A 73 0.58 1.79 2.80
N LEU A 74 0.93 2.80 3.60
CA LEU A 74 2.27 3.42 3.57
C LEU A 74 3.37 2.45 3.99
N LEU A 75 3.15 1.66 5.05
CA LEU A 75 4.09 0.63 5.49
C LEU A 75 4.34 -0.43 4.42
N PHE A 76 3.28 -0.87 3.75
CA PHE A 76 3.42 -1.82 2.64
C PHE A 76 4.12 -1.23 1.43
N SER A 77 3.88 0.05 1.14
CA SER A 77 4.60 0.76 0.07
C SER A 77 6.09 0.84 0.38
N LEU A 78 6.47 1.14 1.64
CA LEU A 78 7.87 1.12 2.07
C LEU A 78 8.50 -0.27 1.94
N TYR A 79 7.76 -1.33 2.27
CA TYR A 79 8.20 -2.71 2.09
C TYR A 79 8.44 -3.07 0.61
N MET A 80 7.48 -2.75 -0.26
CA MET A 80 7.60 -2.99 -1.71
C MET A 80 8.78 -2.21 -2.30
N PHE A 81 8.92 -0.93 -1.93
CA PHE A 81 10.02 -0.08 -2.38
C PHE A 81 11.39 -0.59 -1.93
N SER A 82 11.50 -1.00 -0.65
CA SER A 82 12.74 -1.57 -0.12
C SER A 82 13.13 -2.85 -0.84
N THR A 83 12.16 -3.70 -1.15
CA THR A 83 12.37 -4.94 -1.91
C THR A 83 12.86 -4.65 -3.33
N VAL A 84 12.14 -3.79 -4.07
CA VAL A 84 12.52 -3.40 -5.45
C VAL A 84 13.92 -2.79 -5.49
N ARG A 85 14.27 -1.95 -4.50
CA ARG A 85 15.60 -1.34 -4.40
C ARG A 85 16.69 -2.36 -4.09
N ARG A 86 16.40 -3.39 -3.28
CA ARG A 86 17.34 -4.49 -3.00
C ARG A 86 17.60 -5.32 -4.26
N ASP A 87 16.59 -5.57 -5.08
CA ASP A 87 16.76 -6.34 -6.32
C ASP A 87 17.67 -5.61 -7.31
N LYS A 88 17.43 -4.31 -7.52
CA LYS A 88 18.28 -3.50 -8.41
C LYS A 88 19.74 -3.49 -7.97
N ARG A 89 20.01 -3.51 -6.66
CA ARG A 89 21.39 -3.64 -6.17
C ARG A 89 21.99 -4.99 -6.53
N LYS A 90 21.24 -6.08 -6.38
CA LYS A 90 21.72 -7.43 -6.75
C LYS A 90 22.01 -7.57 -8.24
N GLU A 91 21.19 -6.98 -9.10
CA GLU A 91 21.41 -6.95 -10.55
C GLU A 91 22.65 -6.12 -10.92
N SER A 92 22.93 -5.03 -10.21
CA SER A 92 24.12 -4.18 -10.45
C SER A 92 25.45 -4.80 -10.02
N PHE A 93 25.44 -5.83 -9.17
CA PHE A 93 26.65 -6.51 -8.69
C PHE A 93 26.94 -7.82 -9.46
N ARG A 94 26.13 -8.15 -10.46
CA ARG A 94 26.25 -9.35 -11.28
C ARG A 94 26.69 -8.97 -12.69
#